data_AF-A0A9D5J7H1-F1
#
_entry.id   AF-A0A9D5J7H1-F1
#
_cell.length_a   1.000
_cell.length_b   1.000
_cell.length_c   1.000
_cell.angle_alpha   90.00
_cell.angle_beta   90.00
_cell.angle_gamma   90.00
#
_symmetry.space_group_name_H-M   'P 1'
#
loop_
_entity.id
_entity.type
_entity.pdbx_description
1 polymer ?
#
loop_
_entity_poly.entity_id
_entity_poly.type
_entity_poly.pdbx_seq_one_letter_code
_entity_poly.pdbx_strand_id
1 'polypeptide(L)'
;MSSGSARTVALLGWLLLGMLLVPCRAAAHETSLHGLLLAVLPSRGEVVVRYDPFAAVAAGSATFRVEPATALRALKFGESIEATVDLDTKPWTLHDLRRTAAAQTARSAATPADNLAGVLRDVHHVSVGEYAPDATFVDQRGRPFWVRDFRGQTVVLAFIYTRCRDARECPLISSKFLQLQERFRGQPVHLLEVTLDPSYDTPSVLARYGRTFGAQPARWSLATGDPEKVLDFAAAFDVTAFPDQRIGLIHSERTVVIDQYGTIRELIDEGSWSPDELVAAVDHDRRLAANPLQRLDLWLSSAAVAVCGNSVAGFSGFTDLLTVLAIVAFFAFLFWRVGRAIARGAT
;
A
#
# COMPACT_ATOMS: atom_id res chain seq x y z
N MET A 1 43.07 21.33 74.95
CA MET A 1 42.72 20.18 74.08
C MET A 1 41.21 20.03 74.08
N SER A 2 40.49 20.58 73.09
CA SER A 2 39.07 20.27 72.79
C SER A 2 38.50 21.30 71.79
N SER A 3 38.51 20.98 70.49
CA SER A 3 37.65 21.64 69.50
C SER A 3 37.56 20.91 68.14
N GLY A 4 38.09 19.68 68.04
CA GLY A 4 38.25 18.99 66.75
C GLY A 4 37.15 18.00 66.35
N SER A 5 36.34 17.48 67.28
CA SER A 5 35.45 16.33 66.95
C SER A 5 33.99 16.68 66.67
N ALA A 6 33.53 17.89 66.96
CA ALA A 6 32.10 18.24 66.77
C ALA A 6 31.74 18.60 65.33
N ARG A 7 32.69 19.09 64.52
CA ARG A 7 32.43 19.50 63.12
C ARG A 7 32.43 18.34 62.13
N THR A 8 33.16 17.27 62.41
CA THR A 8 33.23 16.07 61.55
C THR A 8 31.98 15.20 61.65
N VAL A 9 31.34 15.12 62.84
CA VAL A 9 30.13 14.32 63.02
C VAL A 9 28.92 14.97 62.32
N ALA A 10 28.83 16.30 62.27
CA ALA A 10 27.74 17.00 61.59
C ALA A 10 27.81 16.90 60.05
N LEU A 11 29.02 16.87 59.46
CA LEU A 11 29.22 16.73 58.02
C LEU A 11 28.96 15.30 57.52
N LEU A 12 29.28 14.28 58.33
CA LEU A 12 28.95 12.88 58.02
C LEU A 12 27.44 12.59 58.12
N GLY A 13 26.71 13.27 59.01
CA GLY A 13 25.26 13.15 59.12
C GLY A 13 24.50 13.68 57.90
N TRP A 14 24.98 14.75 57.27
CA TRP A 14 24.37 15.31 56.05
C TRP A 14 24.73 14.52 54.78
N LEU A 15 25.92 13.92 54.71
CA LEU A 15 26.32 13.04 53.61
C LEU A 15 25.56 11.70 53.60
N LEU A 16 25.21 11.17 54.77
CA LEU A 16 24.40 9.94 54.88
C LEU A 16 22.90 10.18 54.62
N LEU A 17 22.37 11.39 54.88
CA LEU A 17 20.97 11.71 54.59
C LEU A 17 20.73 12.03 53.11
N GLY A 18 21.76 12.49 52.38
CA GLY A 18 21.70 12.71 50.93
C GLY A 18 21.75 11.44 50.07
N MET A 19 22.19 10.31 50.64
CA MET A 19 22.29 9.02 49.93
C MET A 19 20.99 8.20 49.94
N LEU A 20 19.97 8.61 50.68
CA LEU A 20 18.69 7.88 50.83
C LEU A 20 17.53 8.43 49.97
N LEU A 21 17.80 9.41 49.11
CA LEU A 21 16.86 9.91 48.10
C LEU A 21 17.33 9.61 46.68
N VAL A 22 17.88 8.41 46.46
CA VAL A 22 17.85 7.83 45.11
C VAL A 22 16.40 7.45 44.88
N PRO A 23 15.66 8.09 43.95
CA PRO A 23 14.36 7.59 43.58
C PRO A 23 14.59 6.16 43.09
N CYS A 24 14.04 5.20 43.83
CA CYS A 24 13.86 3.84 43.36
C CYS A 24 12.93 3.97 42.15
N ARG A 25 13.51 4.16 40.95
CA ARG A 25 12.79 3.89 39.72
C ARG A 25 12.47 2.41 39.82
N ALA A 26 11.20 2.11 40.12
CA ALA A 26 10.65 0.79 39.88
C ALA A 26 11.14 0.42 38.48
N ALA A 27 11.91 -0.66 38.38
CA ALA A 27 12.36 -1.15 37.10
C ALA A 27 11.09 -1.52 36.33
N ALA A 28 10.66 -0.62 35.44
CA ALA A 28 9.69 -0.94 34.41
C ALA A 28 10.18 -2.23 33.76
N HIS A 29 9.27 -3.16 33.44
CA HIS A 29 9.61 -4.40 32.75
C HIS A 29 9.98 -4.11 31.29
N GLU A 30 11.05 -3.34 31.12
CA GLU A 30 11.65 -2.95 29.87
C GLU A 30 12.50 -4.11 29.38
N THR A 31 12.19 -4.58 28.17
CA THR A 31 12.92 -5.67 27.52
C THR A 31 13.19 -5.33 26.07
N SER A 32 14.21 -5.93 25.47
CA SER A 32 14.54 -5.69 24.07
C SER A 32 13.60 -6.46 23.17
N LEU A 33 13.03 -5.77 22.20
CA LEU A 33 12.19 -6.29 21.14
C LEU A 33 12.93 -6.11 19.81
N HIS A 34 13.11 -7.22 19.09
CA HIS A 34 13.47 -7.18 17.68
C HIS A 34 12.21 -7.50 16.86
N GLY A 35 11.97 -6.73 15.80
CA GLY A 35 10.78 -6.92 15.00
C GLY A 35 10.84 -6.23 13.65
N LEU A 36 9.84 -6.52 12.84
CA LEU A 36 9.64 -5.89 11.54
C LEU A 36 8.44 -4.97 11.59
N LEU A 37 8.60 -3.76 11.08
CA LEU A 37 7.57 -2.77 11.06
C LEU A 37 6.56 -3.06 9.94
N LEU A 38 5.32 -3.38 10.32
CA LEU A 38 4.20 -3.72 9.42
C LEU A 38 3.28 -2.53 9.13
N ALA A 39 3.29 -1.49 9.94
CA ALA A 39 2.57 -0.23 9.66
C ALA A 39 3.12 0.90 10.53
N VAL A 40 3.13 2.12 10.00
CA VAL A 40 3.33 3.35 10.78
C VAL A 40 1.99 4.08 10.81
N LEU A 41 1.49 4.45 12.00
CA LEU A 41 0.27 5.24 12.20
C LEU A 41 0.63 6.59 12.85
N PRO A 42 1.15 7.57 12.08
CA PRO A 42 1.66 8.83 12.64
C PRO A 42 0.60 9.65 13.39
N SER A 43 -0.66 9.59 12.93
CA SER A 43 -1.79 10.29 13.56
C SER A 43 -2.15 9.76 14.95
N ARG A 44 -1.77 8.52 15.26
CA ARG A 44 -2.02 7.86 16.55
C ARG A 44 -0.77 7.73 17.42
N GLY A 45 0.40 8.06 16.90
CA GLY A 45 1.66 7.85 17.61
C GLY A 45 2.02 6.36 17.73
N GLU A 46 1.56 5.52 16.80
CA GLU A 46 1.60 4.06 16.90
C GLU A 46 2.29 3.40 15.71
N VAL A 47 2.75 2.17 15.91
CA VAL A 47 3.27 1.26 14.87
C VAL A 47 2.67 -0.12 15.05
N VAL A 48 2.52 -0.86 13.97
CA VAL A 48 2.25 -2.31 14.04
C VAL A 48 3.56 -3.02 13.78
N VAL A 49 3.96 -3.88 14.71
CA VAL A 49 5.25 -4.58 14.64
C VAL A 49 5.00 -6.07 14.78
N ARG A 50 5.58 -6.85 13.87
CA ARG A 50 5.74 -8.28 14.05
C ARG A 50 7.05 -8.53 14.79
N TYR A 51 6.98 -9.03 16.01
CA TYR A 51 8.13 -9.18 16.89
C TYR A 51 8.54 -10.65 17.04
N ASP A 52 9.84 -10.85 17.21
CA ASP A 52 10.40 -12.14 17.62
C ASP A 52 10.05 -12.44 19.08
N PRO A 53 10.11 -13.69 19.56
CA PRO A 53 9.83 -13.99 20.96
C PRO A 53 10.77 -13.19 21.85
N PHE A 54 10.22 -12.50 22.83
CA PHE A 54 10.98 -11.69 23.77
C PHE A 54 10.39 -11.85 25.17
N ALA A 55 11.25 -11.86 26.19
CA ALA A 55 10.85 -12.18 27.56
C ALA A 55 9.96 -13.46 27.61
N ALA A 56 8.75 -13.35 28.16
CA ALA A 56 7.75 -14.43 28.23
C ALA A 56 6.62 -14.29 27.19
N VAL A 57 6.80 -13.43 26.18
CA VAL A 57 5.83 -13.18 25.11
C VAL A 57 6.24 -13.99 23.88
N ALA A 58 5.34 -14.85 23.39
CA ALA A 58 5.55 -15.59 22.15
C ALA A 58 5.58 -14.64 20.95
N ALA A 59 6.30 -15.00 19.88
CA ALA A 59 6.31 -14.20 18.64
C ALA A 59 4.88 -13.92 18.16
N GLY A 60 4.65 -12.71 17.68
CA GLY A 60 3.34 -12.27 17.24
C GLY A 60 3.39 -10.91 16.57
N SER A 61 2.22 -10.36 16.30
CA SER A 61 2.04 -9.01 15.78
C SER A 61 1.18 -8.23 16.76
N ALA A 62 1.60 -7.02 17.11
CA ALA A 62 0.80 -6.13 17.95
C ALA A 62 1.00 -4.67 17.55
N THR A 63 0.07 -3.84 17.98
CA THR A 63 0.19 -2.38 17.93
C THR A 63 0.98 -1.90 19.13
N PHE A 64 1.94 -1.02 18.88
CA PHE A 64 2.76 -0.40 19.90
C PHE A 64 2.68 1.12 19.79
N ARG A 65 2.66 1.80 20.93
CA ARG A 65 2.89 3.25 20.98
C ARG A 65 4.39 3.52 20.83
N VAL A 66 4.78 4.61 20.17
CA VAL A 66 6.20 4.97 20.00
C VAL A 66 6.52 6.27 20.73
N GLU A 67 7.54 6.21 21.58
CA GLU A 67 8.04 7.37 22.31
C GLU A 67 9.56 7.57 22.10
N PRO A 68 10.00 8.75 21.62
CA PRO A 68 9.17 9.91 21.24
C PRO A 68 8.44 9.69 19.90
N ALA A 69 7.24 10.26 19.76
CA ALA A 69 6.46 10.16 18.51
C ALA A 69 7.17 10.75 17.28
N THR A 70 8.20 11.57 17.47
CA THR A 70 9.06 12.07 16.39
C THR A 70 9.84 10.96 15.70
N ALA A 71 10.12 9.83 16.38
CA ALA A 71 10.78 8.67 15.79
C ALA A 71 9.99 8.08 14.62
N LEU A 72 8.66 8.19 14.64
CA LEU A 72 7.76 7.70 13.57
C LEU A 72 8.05 8.33 12.20
N ARG A 73 8.56 9.58 12.18
CA ARG A 73 8.84 10.29 10.92
C ARG A 73 9.95 9.66 10.10
N ALA A 74 10.84 8.91 10.76
CA ALA A 74 11.99 8.27 10.13
C ALA A 74 11.74 6.79 9.79
N LEU A 75 10.60 6.24 10.21
CA LEU A 75 10.28 4.83 10.04
C LEU A 75 9.51 4.57 8.77
N LYS A 76 9.82 3.44 8.15
CA LYS A 76 9.13 2.96 6.96
C LYS A 76 8.61 1.55 7.16
N PHE A 77 7.50 1.27 6.48
CA PHE A 77 7.02 -0.11 6.31
C PHE A 77 8.16 -1.01 5.82
N GLY A 78 8.27 -2.21 6.41
CA GLY A 78 9.28 -3.20 6.06
C GLY A 78 10.66 -3.00 6.68
N GLU A 79 10.87 -1.99 7.53
CA GLU A 79 12.15 -1.83 8.25
C GLU A 79 12.23 -2.78 9.46
N SER A 80 13.39 -3.43 9.63
CA SER A 80 13.75 -4.13 10.86
C SER A 80 14.12 -3.13 11.95
N ILE A 81 13.57 -3.32 13.13
CA ILE A 81 13.76 -2.45 14.29
C ILE A 81 14.21 -3.26 15.50
N GLU A 82 15.06 -2.64 16.30
CA GLU A 82 15.29 -2.97 17.70
C GLU A 82 14.73 -1.84 18.54
N ALA A 83 13.95 -2.17 19.57
CA ALA A 83 13.39 -1.20 20.49
C ALA A 83 13.28 -1.80 21.88
N THR A 84 13.28 -0.95 22.89
CA THR A 84 12.94 -1.35 24.26
C THR A 84 11.42 -1.29 24.41
N VAL A 85 10.78 -2.36 24.87
CA VAL A 85 9.33 -2.40 25.08
C VAL A 85 8.98 -2.30 26.56
N ASP A 86 8.11 -1.36 26.90
CA ASP A 86 7.45 -1.25 28.20
C ASP A 86 6.18 -2.09 28.21
N LEU A 87 6.25 -3.22 28.93
CA LEU A 87 5.17 -4.19 29.07
C LEU A 87 4.05 -3.76 30.03
N ASP A 88 4.28 -2.71 30.83
CA ASP A 88 3.33 -2.21 31.83
C ASP A 88 2.27 -1.27 31.22
N THR A 89 2.46 -0.87 29.95
CA THR A 89 1.54 -0.01 29.19
C THR A 89 0.57 -0.80 28.30
N LYS A 90 -0.59 -0.22 27.96
CA LYS A 90 -1.53 -0.78 26.96
C LYS A 90 -2.05 0.32 26.02
N PRO A 91 -1.81 0.25 24.70
CA PRO A 91 -0.89 -0.68 24.02
C PRO A 91 0.55 -0.55 24.57
N TRP A 92 1.36 -1.60 24.40
CA TRP A 92 2.76 -1.58 24.83
C TRP A 92 3.53 -0.46 24.15
N THR A 93 4.48 0.15 24.85
CA THR A 93 5.19 1.34 24.39
C THR A 93 6.62 0.99 24.01
N LEU A 94 7.07 1.46 22.84
CA LEU A 94 8.43 1.30 22.35
C LEU A 94 9.24 2.57 22.64
N HIS A 95 10.38 2.36 23.27
CA HIS A 95 11.42 3.34 23.54
C HIS A 95 12.70 2.96 22.79
N ASP A 96 13.60 3.94 22.64
CA ASP A 96 14.94 3.74 22.07
C ASP A 96 14.95 3.03 20.72
N LEU A 97 13.92 3.27 19.90
CA LEU A 97 13.74 2.59 18.63
C LEU A 97 14.89 2.90 17.67
N ARG A 98 15.57 1.85 17.24
CA ARG A 98 16.68 1.89 16.29
C ARG A 98 16.36 1.00 15.10
N ARG A 99 16.73 1.48 13.92
CA ARG A 99 16.71 0.65 12.70
C ARG A 99 17.89 -0.29 12.75
N THR A 100 17.63 -1.58 12.69
CA THR A 100 18.65 -2.61 12.67
C THR A 100 18.92 -2.94 11.21
N ALA A 101 20.11 -2.58 10.71
CA ALA A 101 20.59 -3.03 9.40
C ALA A 101 21.01 -4.52 9.51
N ALA A 102 20.07 -5.41 9.82
CA ALA A 102 20.34 -6.83 9.94
C ALA A 102 20.35 -7.51 8.55
N ALA A 103 21.35 -7.14 7.74
CA ALA A 103 22.04 -7.95 6.72
C ALA A 103 22.98 -7.11 5.83
N GLN A 104 23.85 -6.26 6.39
CA GLN A 104 24.92 -5.59 5.63
C GLN A 104 26.33 -6.18 5.86
N THR A 105 26.42 -7.45 6.28
CA THR A 105 27.71 -8.17 6.47
C THR A 105 28.01 -9.23 5.39
N ALA A 106 27.36 -9.20 4.24
CA ALA A 106 27.80 -9.89 3.03
C ALA A 106 28.12 -8.88 1.92
N ARG A 107 29.11 -8.00 2.15
CA ARG A 107 29.79 -7.30 1.05
C ARG A 107 30.69 -8.28 0.31
N SER A 108 30.16 -8.95 -0.71
CA SER A 108 30.88 -9.32 -1.92
C SER A 108 29.89 -9.85 -2.96
N ALA A 109 29.97 -9.30 -4.17
CA ALA A 109 29.03 -9.39 -5.30
C ALA A 109 27.75 -8.56 -5.12
N ALA A 110 27.63 -7.51 -5.95
CA ALA A 110 26.45 -6.67 -6.06
C ALA A 110 25.20 -7.52 -6.34
N THR A 111 24.17 -7.37 -5.49
CA THR A 111 22.88 -8.06 -5.62
C THR A 111 21.89 -7.13 -6.32
N PRO A 112 20.98 -7.62 -7.20
CA PRO A 112 19.98 -6.81 -7.90
C PRO A 112 19.00 -6.01 -7.01
N ALA A 113 18.96 -6.28 -5.70
CA ALA A 113 18.06 -5.62 -4.75
C ALA A 113 18.39 -4.14 -4.49
N ASP A 114 19.66 -3.73 -4.61
CA ASP A 114 20.06 -2.33 -4.40
C ASP A 114 19.57 -1.40 -5.53
N ASN A 115 19.26 -1.96 -6.70
CA ASN A 115 18.67 -1.20 -7.81
C ASN A 115 17.14 -1.03 -7.65
N LEU A 116 16.45 -2.00 -7.05
CA LEU A 116 14.99 -1.95 -6.92
C LEU A 116 14.52 -0.83 -5.98
N ALA A 117 15.18 -0.62 -4.85
CA ALA A 117 14.83 0.45 -3.90
C ALA A 117 15.16 1.87 -4.41
N GLY A 118 16.02 1.99 -5.44
CA GLY A 118 16.34 3.25 -6.12
C GLY A 118 15.39 3.59 -7.25
N VAL A 119 14.92 2.59 -8.00
CA VAL A 119 13.96 2.72 -9.11
C VAL A 119 12.54 2.99 -8.62
N LEU A 120 12.14 2.43 -7.47
CA LEU A 120 10.80 2.62 -6.87
C LEU A 120 10.49 4.04 -6.37
N ARG A 121 11.43 5.01 -6.46
CA ARG A 121 11.23 6.37 -5.91
C ARG A 121 10.47 7.34 -6.83
N ASP A 122 10.31 7.00 -8.11
CA ASP A 122 9.57 7.81 -9.09
C ASP A 122 8.37 7.05 -9.70
N VAL A 123 7.85 6.04 -8.99
CA VAL A 123 6.64 5.34 -9.44
C VAL A 123 5.42 6.20 -9.12
N HIS A 124 4.61 6.50 -10.14
CA HIS A 124 3.33 7.20 -9.97
C HIS A 124 2.34 6.29 -9.26
N HIS A 125 1.87 6.71 -8.08
CA HIS A 125 0.88 6.00 -7.28
C HIS A 125 -0.53 6.30 -7.81
N VAL A 126 -1.29 5.27 -8.13
CA VAL A 126 -2.60 5.43 -8.77
C VAL A 126 -3.72 5.62 -7.78
N SER A 127 -4.69 6.44 -8.18
CA SER A 127 -5.91 6.73 -7.41
C SER A 127 -7.17 6.24 -8.13
N VAL A 128 -8.27 6.10 -7.39
CA VAL A 128 -9.59 5.83 -7.99
C VAL A 128 -9.94 6.94 -8.98
N GLY A 129 -10.42 6.56 -10.17
CA GLY A 129 -10.71 7.47 -11.28
C GLY A 129 -9.57 7.64 -12.28
N GLU A 130 -8.35 7.20 -11.95
CA GLU A 130 -7.23 7.18 -12.89
C GLU A 130 -7.23 5.91 -13.75
N TYR A 131 -6.48 5.95 -14.86
CA TYR A 131 -6.23 4.76 -15.66
C TYR A 131 -5.23 3.83 -14.98
N ALA A 132 -5.52 2.52 -15.05
CA ALA A 132 -4.55 1.51 -14.66
C ALA A 132 -3.26 1.67 -15.50
N PRO A 133 -2.06 1.58 -14.87
CA PRO A 133 -0.80 1.67 -15.60
C PRO A 133 -0.75 0.56 -16.67
N ASP A 134 -0.27 0.89 -17.87
CA ASP A 134 -0.08 -0.13 -18.89
C ASP A 134 1.27 -0.82 -18.67
N ALA A 135 1.25 -2.14 -18.56
CA ALA A 135 2.43 -2.96 -18.36
C ALA A 135 2.31 -4.24 -19.18
N THR A 136 3.46 -4.76 -19.61
CA THR A 136 3.58 -6.06 -20.27
C THR A 136 3.84 -7.14 -19.25
N PHE A 137 3.10 -8.24 -19.38
CA PHE A 137 3.25 -9.44 -18.59
C PHE A 137 3.33 -10.67 -19.48
N VAL A 138 3.68 -11.79 -18.87
CA VAL A 138 3.60 -13.14 -19.42
C VAL A 138 2.67 -13.96 -18.52
N ASP A 139 1.66 -14.58 -19.12
CA ASP A 139 0.70 -15.42 -18.39
C ASP A 139 1.29 -16.80 -18.04
N GLN A 140 0.54 -17.59 -17.28
CA GLN A 140 0.91 -18.96 -16.90
C GLN A 140 1.00 -19.95 -18.08
N ARG A 141 0.58 -19.56 -19.29
CA ARG A 141 0.77 -20.34 -20.53
C ARG A 141 2.00 -19.86 -21.32
N GLY A 142 2.76 -18.91 -20.80
CA GLY A 142 3.90 -18.30 -21.49
C GLY A 142 3.49 -17.29 -22.56
N ARG A 143 2.24 -16.80 -22.55
CA ARG A 143 1.76 -15.84 -23.56
C ARG A 143 1.96 -14.41 -23.06
N PRO A 144 2.63 -13.54 -23.84
CA PRO A 144 2.72 -12.13 -23.50
C PRO A 144 1.36 -11.45 -23.64
N PHE A 145 1.05 -10.51 -22.75
CA PHE A 145 -0.14 -9.67 -22.82
C PHE A 145 0.11 -8.32 -22.15
N TRP A 146 -0.74 -7.35 -22.47
CA TRP A 146 -0.79 -6.04 -21.82
C TRP A 146 -2.05 -5.91 -20.98
N VAL A 147 -2.03 -5.06 -19.94
CA VAL A 147 -3.24 -4.76 -19.16
C VAL A 147 -4.34 -4.18 -20.05
N ARG A 148 -3.99 -3.32 -21.01
CA ARG A 148 -4.95 -2.77 -21.98
C ARG A 148 -5.60 -3.79 -22.91
N ASP A 149 -5.06 -5.02 -23.02
CA ASP A 149 -5.67 -6.07 -23.86
C ASP A 149 -7.00 -6.57 -23.27
N PHE A 150 -7.30 -6.25 -22.00
CA PHE A 150 -8.57 -6.56 -21.35
C PHE A 150 -9.65 -5.49 -21.55
N ARG A 151 -9.41 -4.42 -22.33
CA ARG A 151 -10.44 -3.43 -22.67
C ARG A 151 -11.70 -4.11 -23.22
N GLY A 152 -12.86 -3.63 -22.78
CA GLY A 152 -14.16 -4.28 -23.00
C GLY A 152 -14.55 -5.29 -21.92
N GLN A 153 -13.67 -5.57 -20.95
CA GLN A 153 -13.95 -6.41 -19.78
C GLN A 153 -13.58 -5.67 -18.49
N THR A 154 -14.36 -5.88 -17.43
CA THR A 154 -13.93 -5.48 -16.09
C THR A 154 -12.80 -6.40 -15.63
N VAL A 155 -11.72 -5.86 -15.06
CA VAL A 155 -10.62 -6.64 -14.49
C VAL A 155 -10.68 -6.58 -12.97
N VAL A 156 -10.65 -7.75 -12.33
CA VAL A 156 -10.37 -7.86 -10.90
C VAL A 156 -8.91 -8.28 -10.74
N LEU A 157 -8.11 -7.39 -10.18
CA LEU A 157 -6.67 -7.54 -10.01
C LEU A 157 -6.31 -7.76 -8.54
N ALA A 158 -5.41 -8.70 -8.25
CA ALA A 158 -4.77 -8.86 -6.96
C ALA A 158 -3.28 -9.23 -7.11
N PHE A 159 -2.54 -9.16 -6.00
CA PHE A 159 -1.11 -9.47 -5.96
C PHE A 159 -0.85 -10.67 -5.07
N ILE A 160 -0.04 -11.63 -5.55
CA ILE A 160 0.27 -12.88 -4.85
C ILE A 160 1.73 -13.27 -5.03
N TYR A 161 2.21 -14.31 -4.35
CA TYR A 161 3.42 -15.02 -4.76
C TYR A 161 3.30 -16.49 -4.37
N THR A 162 3.79 -17.41 -5.22
CA THR A 162 3.43 -18.83 -5.06
C THR A 162 4.10 -19.53 -3.88
N ARG A 163 5.14 -18.91 -3.30
CA ARG A 163 5.84 -19.41 -2.12
C ARG A 163 5.21 -19.01 -0.80
N CYS A 164 4.13 -18.22 -0.81
CA CYS A 164 3.43 -17.82 0.40
C CYS A 164 2.91 -19.05 1.15
N ARG A 165 3.28 -19.17 2.43
CA ARG A 165 2.94 -20.34 3.26
C ARG A 165 1.78 -20.09 4.21
N ASP A 166 1.35 -18.85 4.41
CA ASP A 166 0.20 -18.55 5.24
C ASP A 166 -1.08 -18.77 4.42
N ALA A 167 -1.89 -19.75 4.84
CA ALA A 167 -3.13 -20.10 4.17
C ALA A 167 -4.20 -18.99 4.23
N ARG A 168 -4.01 -17.97 5.09
CA ARG A 168 -4.93 -16.85 5.27
C ARG A 168 -4.60 -15.64 4.39
N GLU A 169 -3.50 -15.69 3.63
CA GLU A 169 -3.03 -14.59 2.76
C GLU A 169 -3.21 -14.96 1.27
N CYS A 170 -2.13 -15.09 0.49
CA CYS A 170 -2.20 -15.39 -0.95
C CYS A 170 -3.09 -16.61 -1.31
N PRO A 171 -3.02 -17.76 -0.61
CA PRO A 171 -3.92 -18.88 -0.85
C PRO A 171 -5.40 -18.55 -0.61
N LEU A 172 -5.70 -17.68 0.37
CA LEU A 172 -7.07 -17.23 0.64
C LEU A 172 -7.57 -16.36 -0.53
N ILE A 173 -6.74 -15.43 -1.02
CA ILE A 173 -7.07 -14.60 -2.18
C ILE A 173 -7.35 -15.47 -3.41
N SER A 174 -6.47 -16.41 -3.74
CA SER A 174 -6.69 -17.30 -4.89
C SER A 174 -7.93 -18.19 -4.71
N SER A 175 -8.25 -18.62 -3.48
CA SER A 175 -9.52 -19.32 -3.20
C SER A 175 -10.75 -18.43 -3.44
N LYS A 176 -10.68 -17.14 -3.10
CA LYS A 176 -11.74 -16.17 -3.42
C LYS A 176 -11.85 -15.94 -4.92
N PHE A 177 -10.73 -15.87 -5.64
CA PHE A 177 -10.70 -15.75 -7.11
C PHE A 177 -11.38 -16.93 -7.79
N LEU A 178 -11.24 -18.15 -7.26
CA LEU A 178 -12.03 -19.30 -7.75
C LEU A 178 -13.54 -19.06 -7.62
N GLN A 179 -14.00 -18.50 -6.49
CA GLN A 179 -15.42 -18.19 -6.30
C GLN A 179 -15.89 -17.10 -7.27
N LEU A 180 -15.09 -16.05 -7.49
CA LEU A 180 -15.36 -15.01 -8.48
C LEU A 180 -15.44 -15.58 -9.89
N GLN A 181 -14.52 -16.48 -10.25
CA GLN A 181 -14.49 -17.13 -11.57
C GLN A 181 -15.80 -17.86 -11.89
N GLU A 182 -16.44 -18.45 -10.88
CA GLU A 182 -17.71 -19.15 -11.03
C GLU A 182 -18.91 -18.19 -11.07
N ARG A 183 -18.88 -17.12 -10.27
CA ARG A 183 -19.96 -16.11 -10.21
C ARG A 183 -20.02 -15.21 -11.44
N PHE A 184 -18.86 -14.91 -12.04
CA PHE A 184 -18.77 -14.13 -13.27
C PHE A 184 -18.86 -14.97 -14.55
N ARG A 185 -19.34 -16.23 -14.49
CA ARG A 185 -19.51 -17.05 -15.69
C ARG A 185 -20.44 -16.37 -16.70
N GLY A 186 -19.96 -16.28 -17.94
CA GLY A 186 -20.69 -15.64 -19.05
C GLY A 186 -20.67 -14.11 -19.01
N GLN A 187 -19.96 -13.50 -18.06
CA GLN A 187 -19.83 -12.06 -17.94
C GLN A 187 -18.47 -11.61 -18.52
N PRO A 188 -18.37 -10.39 -19.08
CA PRO A 188 -17.12 -9.82 -19.57
C PRO A 188 -16.25 -9.34 -18.39
N VAL A 189 -15.78 -10.30 -17.59
CA VAL A 189 -14.92 -10.06 -16.43
C VAL A 189 -13.69 -10.97 -16.53
N HIS A 190 -12.52 -10.37 -16.34
CA HIS A 190 -11.24 -11.09 -16.31
C HIS A 190 -10.61 -10.99 -14.93
N LEU A 191 -10.11 -12.10 -14.42
CA LEU A 191 -9.38 -12.15 -13.16
C LEU A 191 -7.89 -12.12 -13.44
N LEU A 192 -7.15 -11.29 -12.71
CA LEU A 192 -5.72 -11.12 -12.87
C LEU A 192 -5.03 -11.19 -11.52
N GLU A 193 -4.10 -12.13 -11.36
CA GLU A 193 -3.20 -12.16 -10.21
C GLU A 193 -1.77 -11.88 -10.70
N VAL A 194 -1.11 -10.87 -10.15
CA VAL A 194 0.27 -10.49 -10.50
C VAL A 194 1.23 -10.94 -9.39
N THR A 195 2.34 -11.58 -9.78
CA THR A 195 3.32 -12.05 -8.79
C THR A 195 4.13 -10.93 -8.13
N LEU A 196 4.42 -11.07 -6.84
CA LEU A 196 5.37 -10.25 -6.07
C LEU A 196 6.77 -10.90 -5.99
N ASP A 197 6.95 -12.05 -6.63
CA ASP A 197 8.20 -12.81 -6.66
C ASP A 197 8.55 -13.27 -8.09
N PRO A 198 8.68 -12.32 -9.05
CA PRO A 198 8.87 -12.64 -10.48
C PRO A 198 10.16 -13.41 -10.78
N SER A 199 11.13 -13.39 -9.86
CA SER A 199 12.38 -14.17 -9.99
C SER A 199 12.18 -15.68 -9.77
N TYR A 200 11.18 -16.08 -8.97
CA TYR A 200 10.85 -17.48 -8.71
C TYR A 200 9.60 -17.92 -9.48
N ASP A 201 8.59 -17.06 -9.56
CA ASP A 201 7.30 -17.32 -10.18
C ASP A 201 7.38 -17.26 -11.70
N THR A 202 8.05 -18.24 -12.29
CA THR A 202 8.05 -18.46 -13.74
C THR A 202 6.65 -18.86 -14.25
N PRO A 203 6.36 -18.72 -15.56
CA PRO A 203 5.07 -19.18 -16.12
C PRO A 203 4.73 -20.63 -15.75
N SER A 204 5.72 -21.52 -15.70
CA SER A 204 5.53 -22.92 -15.33
C SER A 204 5.14 -23.13 -13.86
N VAL A 205 5.67 -22.29 -12.96
CA VAL A 205 5.36 -22.28 -11.53
C VAL A 205 3.94 -21.74 -11.32
N LEU A 206 3.62 -20.61 -11.95
CA LEU A 206 2.27 -20.04 -11.95
C LEU A 206 1.22 -20.99 -12.55
N ALA A 207 1.58 -21.76 -13.58
CA ALA A 207 0.69 -22.77 -14.15
C ALA A 207 0.37 -23.87 -13.14
N ARG A 208 1.36 -24.30 -12.36
CA ARG A 208 1.17 -25.30 -11.31
C ARG A 208 0.31 -24.74 -10.18
N TYR A 209 0.60 -23.52 -9.72
CA TYR A 209 -0.16 -22.84 -8.69
C TYR A 209 -1.62 -22.66 -9.12
N GLY A 210 -1.88 -22.09 -10.30
CA GLY A 210 -3.23 -21.90 -10.82
C GLY A 210 -4.02 -23.21 -10.99
N ARG A 211 -3.36 -24.32 -11.35
CA ARG A 211 -4.02 -25.65 -11.38
C ARG A 211 -4.50 -26.10 -10.00
N THR A 212 -3.74 -25.81 -8.93
CA THR A 212 -4.14 -26.14 -7.56
C THR A 212 -5.45 -25.43 -7.16
N PHE A 213 -5.67 -24.21 -7.65
CA PHE A 213 -6.88 -23.42 -7.37
C PHE A 213 -7.98 -23.54 -8.44
N GLY A 214 -7.77 -24.33 -9.50
CA GLY A 214 -8.76 -24.48 -10.57
C GLY A 214 -8.89 -23.24 -11.48
N ALA A 215 -7.83 -22.44 -11.61
CA ALA A 215 -7.80 -21.28 -12.49
C ALA A 215 -7.99 -21.71 -13.96
N GLN A 216 -8.96 -21.10 -14.64
CA GLN A 216 -9.24 -21.30 -16.06
C GLN A 216 -8.53 -20.20 -16.85
N PRO A 217 -7.44 -20.50 -17.61
CA PRO A 217 -6.61 -19.47 -18.25
C PRO A 217 -7.31 -18.59 -19.29
N ALA A 218 -8.55 -18.92 -19.68
CA ALA A 218 -9.38 -18.09 -20.54
C ALA A 218 -10.04 -16.92 -19.81
N ARG A 219 -10.17 -16.97 -18.47
CA ARG A 219 -10.82 -15.95 -17.64
C ARG A 219 -9.99 -15.52 -16.44
N TRP A 220 -8.95 -16.26 -16.10
CA TRP A 220 -8.06 -15.97 -14.98
C TRP A 220 -6.61 -16.14 -15.40
N SER A 221 -5.91 -15.01 -15.47
CA SER A 221 -4.47 -14.95 -15.75
C SER A 221 -3.69 -14.85 -14.45
N LEU A 222 -2.64 -15.65 -14.34
CA LEU A 222 -1.58 -15.44 -13.35
C LEU A 222 -0.37 -14.91 -14.10
N ALA A 223 0.16 -13.78 -13.64
CA ALA A 223 1.07 -12.94 -14.41
C ALA A 223 2.44 -12.82 -13.75
N THR A 224 3.47 -12.91 -14.58
CA THR A 224 4.88 -12.65 -14.25
C THR A 224 5.52 -11.90 -15.40
N GLY A 225 6.83 -11.65 -15.35
CA GLY A 225 7.53 -10.96 -16.42
C GLY A 225 8.92 -10.48 -15.99
N ASP A 226 9.33 -9.36 -16.56
CA ASP A 226 10.53 -8.65 -16.14
C ASP A 226 10.39 -8.24 -14.66
N PRO A 227 11.32 -8.63 -13.77
CA PRO A 227 11.18 -8.39 -12.34
C PRO A 227 11.00 -6.93 -11.95
N GLU A 228 11.71 -6.01 -12.61
CA GLU A 228 11.61 -4.58 -12.31
C GLU A 228 10.21 -4.07 -12.70
N LYS A 229 9.76 -4.37 -13.92
CA LYS A 229 8.43 -3.93 -14.40
C LYS A 229 7.27 -4.49 -13.60
N VAL A 230 7.36 -5.75 -13.17
CA VAL A 230 6.32 -6.38 -12.36
C VAL A 230 6.20 -5.70 -11.00
N LEU A 231 7.35 -5.40 -10.38
CA LEU A 231 7.38 -4.79 -9.05
C LEU A 231 7.07 -3.28 -9.10
N ASP A 232 7.47 -2.57 -10.15
CA ASP A 232 7.05 -1.19 -10.41
C ASP A 232 5.53 -1.10 -10.61
N PHE A 233 4.95 -2.05 -11.36
CA PHE A 233 3.51 -2.13 -11.51
C PHE A 233 2.80 -2.35 -10.17
N ALA A 234 3.30 -3.27 -9.32
CA ALA A 234 2.75 -3.47 -7.99
C ALA A 234 2.87 -2.21 -7.12
N ALA A 235 4.02 -1.53 -7.16
CA ALA A 235 4.27 -0.31 -6.40
C ALA A 235 3.36 0.85 -6.81
N ALA A 236 2.96 0.94 -8.09
CA ALA A 236 1.97 1.91 -8.53
C ALA A 236 0.64 1.77 -7.78
N PHE A 237 0.30 0.54 -7.35
CA PHE A 237 -0.84 0.24 -6.49
C PHE A 237 -0.48 0.17 -5.01
N ASP A 238 0.57 0.85 -4.54
CA ASP A 238 1.03 0.82 -3.13
C ASP A 238 1.33 -0.59 -2.59
N VAL A 239 1.59 -1.56 -3.48
CA VAL A 239 1.97 -2.92 -3.12
C VAL A 239 3.48 -3.06 -3.23
N THR A 240 4.15 -3.13 -2.07
CA THR A 240 5.59 -3.33 -1.99
C THR A 240 5.90 -4.59 -1.21
N ALA A 241 6.79 -5.44 -1.75
CA ALA A 241 7.19 -6.69 -1.12
C ALA A 241 8.62 -6.62 -0.58
N PHE A 242 8.81 -7.14 0.63
CA PHE A 242 10.11 -7.23 1.30
C PHE A 242 10.40 -8.67 1.72
N PRO A 243 11.64 -9.16 1.51
CA PRO A 243 12.00 -10.51 1.91
C PRO A 243 12.05 -10.66 3.43
N ASP A 244 11.55 -11.79 3.91
CA ASP A 244 11.57 -12.20 5.30
C ASP A 244 12.00 -13.66 5.41
N GLN A 245 12.98 -13.93 6.28
CA GLN A 245 13.57 -15.27 6.41
C GLN A 245 12.59 -16.31 7.00
N ARG A 246 11.52 -15.88 7.67
CA ARG A 246 10.58 -16.79 8.35
C ARG A 246 9.35 -17.08 7.50
N ILE A 247 8.78 -16.06 6.85
CA ILE A 247 7.50 -16.20 6.13
C ILE A 247 7.61 -15.99 4.61
N GLY A 248 8.79 -15.68 4.09
CA GLY A 248 9.01 -15.52 2.64
C GLY A 248 9.01 -14.06 2.25
N LEU A 249 7.86 -13.50 1.89
CA LEU A 249 7.70 -12.09 1.56
C LEU A 249 6.64 -11.45 2.44
N ILE A 250 6.90 -10.22 2.86
CA ILE A 250 5.96 -9.34 3.57
C ILE A 250 5.56 -8.25 2.60
N HIS A 251 4.26 -8.07 2.41
CA HIS A 251 3.72 -7.09 1.49
C HIS A 251 2.41 -6.52 2.00
N SER A 252 2.08 -5.31 1.56
CA SER A 252 0.72 -4.79 1.62
C SER A 252 -0.19 -5.59 0.69
N GLU A 253 -1.48 -5.65 1.01
CA GLU A 253 -2.48 -6.31 0.19
C GLU A 253 -3.38 -5.29 -0.47
N ARG A 254 -3.60 -5.46 -1.77
CA ARG A 254 -4.57 -4.65 -2.51
C ARG A 254 -5.31 -5.51 -3.53
N THR A 255 -6.63 -5.40 -3.54
CA THR A 255 -7.49 -5.87 -4.63
C THR A 255 -8.03 -4.66 -5.38
N VAL A 256 -8.00 -4.72 -6.70
CA VAL A 256 -8.30 -3.58 -7.57
C VAL A 256 -9.41 -3.98 -8.53
N VAL A 257 -10.42 -3.12 -8.68
CA VAL A 257 -11.44 -3.24 -9.72
C VAL A 257 -11.16 -2.20 -10.80
N ILE A 258 -10.92 -2.67 -12.02
CA ILE A 258 -10.66 -1.85 -13.20
C ILE A 258 -11.84 -2.04 -14.15
N ASP A 259 -12.47 -0.96 -14.60
CA ASP A 259 -13.59 -1.03 -15.52
C ASP A 259 -13.18 -1.46 -16.94
N GLN A 260 -14.17 -1.66 -17.79
CA GLN A 260 -14.03 -2.02 -19.21
C GLN A 260 -13.27 -0.98 -20.08
N TYR A 261 -13.04 0.23 -19.57
CA TYR A 261 -12.28 1.29 -20.24
C TYR A 261 -10.83 1.36 -19.75
N GLY A 262 -10.50 0.64 -18.67
CA GLY A 262 -9.19 0.65 -18.03
C GLY A 262 -9.09 1.61 -16.84
N THR A 263 -10.21 2.17 -16.36
CA THR A 263 -10.25 3.10 -15.24
C THR A 263 -10.33 2.33 -13.92
N ILE A 264 -9.55 2.74 -12.93
CA ILE A 264 -9.62 2.18 -11.57
C ILE A 264 -10.88 2.68 -10.90
N ARG A 265 -11.74 1.75 -10.46
CA ARG A 265 -13.03 2.05 -9.83
C ARG A 265 -12.99 1.82 -8.33
N GLU A 266 -12.19 0.86 -7.91
CA GLU A 266 -12.05 0.51 -6.51
C GLU A 266 -10.64 0.04 -6.19
N LEU A 267 -10.14 0.49 -5.05
CA LEU A 267 -8.90 0.06 -4.42
C LEU A 267 -9.31 -0.45 -3.05
N ILE A 268 -9.27 -1.76 -2.87
CA ILE A 268 -9.68 -2.44 -1.65
C ILE A 268 -8.40 -2.85 -0.94
N ASP A 269 -8.15 -2.17 0.17
CA ASP A 269 -7.07 -2.52 1.09
C ASP A 269 -7.48 -3.76 1.89
N GLU A 270 -6.49 -4.58 2.21
CA GLU A 270 -6.66 -5.79 3.01
C GLU A 270 -7.50 -6.89 2.31
N GLY A 271 -7.05 -8.14 2.42
CA GLY A 271 -7.70 -9.30 1.84
C GLY A 271 -9.00 -9.72 2.52
N SER A 272 -9.66 -8.85 3.29
CA SER A 272 -10.82 -9.18 4.14
C SER A 272 -12.17 -9.19 3.40
N TRP A 273 -12.22 -8.66 2.17
CA TRP A 273 -13.44 -8.59 1.35
C TRP A 273 -14.07 -9.95 1.07
N SER A 274 -15.39 -10.00 0.96
CA SER A 274 -16.11 -11.21 0.54
C SER A 274 -16.32 -11.24 -0.97
N PRO A 275 -16.37 -12.42 -1.60
CA PRO A 275 -16.71 -12.52 -3.02
C PRO A 275 -18.08 -11.93 -3.37
N ASP A 276 -19.01 -11.82 -2.41
CA ASP A 276 -20.35 -11.24 -2.63
C ASP A 276 -20.28 -9.72 -2.74
N GLU A 277 -19.52 -9.07 -1.87
CA GLU A 277 -19.27 -7.63 -1.92
C GLU A 277 -18.59 -7.23 -3.23
N LEU A 278 -17.56 -7.98 -3.64
CA LEU A 278 -16.84 -7.65 -4.87
C LEU A 278 -17.69 -7.86 -6.13
N VAL A 279 -18.53 -8.90 -6.16
CA VAL A 279 -19.50 -9.09 -7.25
C VAL A 279 -20.51 -7.94 -7.27
N ALA A 280 -21.01 -7.53 -6.12
CA ALA A 280 -21.94 -6.41 -6.04
C ALA A 280 -21.30 -5.10 -6.52
N ALA A 281 -20.04 -4.84 -6.19
CA ALA A 281 -19.29 -3.68 -6.65
C ALA A 281 -19.08 -3.69 -8.17
N VAL A 282 -18.62 -4.81 -8.73
CA VAL A 282 -18.46 -4.99 -10.19
C VAL A 282 -19.79 -4.82 -10.92
N ASP A 283 -20.87 -5.42 -10.42
CA ASP A 283 -22.20 -5.30 -11.03
C ASP A 283 -22.78 -3.89 -10.90
N HIS A 284 -22.53 -3.21 -9.79
CA HIS A 284 -22.93 -1.81 -9.60
C HIS A 284 -22.25 -0.93 -10.66
N ASP A 285 -20.93 -1.02 -10.80
CA ASP A 285 -20.18 -0.20 -11.75
C ASP A 285 -20.59 -0.48 -13.20
N ARG A 286 -20.76 -1.75 -13.56
CA ARG A 286 -21.25 -2.13 -14.90
C ARG A 286 -22.65 -1.61 -15.21
N ARG A 287 -23.54 -1.55 -14.20
CA ARG A 287 -24.87 -0.93 -14.35
C ARG A 287 -24.78 0.58 -14.57
N LEU A 288 -23.86 1.27 -13.88
CA LEU A 288 -23.60 2.69 -14.14
C LEU A 288 -23.08 2.90 -15.57
N ALA A 289 -22.14 2.06 -16.02
CA ALA A 289 -21.63 2.09 -17.39
C ALA A 289 -22.69 1.72 -18.45
N ALA A 290 -23.80 1.07 -18.08
CA ALA A 290 -24.91 0.81 -19.00
C ALA A 290 -25.83 2.03 -19.19
N ASN A 291 -25.81 3.02 -18.28
CA ASN A 291 -26.63 4.23 -18.40
C ASN A 291 -26.08 5.17 -19.49
N PRO A 292 -26.89 5.61 -20.48
CA PRO A 292 -26.42 6.46 -21.58
C PRO A 292 -25.80 7.79 -21.13
N LEU A 293 -26.32 8.41 -20.06
CA LEU A 293 -25.81 9.68 -19.57
C LEU A 293 -24.46 9.51 -18.86
N GLN A 294 -24.29 8.42 -18.12
CA GLN A 294 -23.00 8.09 -17.49
C GLN A 294 -21.99 7.57 -18.51
N ARG A 295 -22.42 6.93 -19.61
CA ARG A 295 -21.53 6.64 -20.76
C ARG A 295 -21.00 7.91 -21.40
N LEU A 296 -21.84 8.93 -21.55
CA LEU A 296 -21.39 10.22 -22.06
C LEU A 296 -20.38 10.87 -21.11
N ASP A 297 -20.64 10.80 -19.81
CA ASP A 297 -19.75 11.31 -18.76
C ASP A 297 -18.37 10.60 -18.75
N LEU A 298 -18.38 9.27 -18.83
CA LEU A 298 -17.18 8.44 -18.94
C LEU A 298 -16.44 8.68 -20.27
N TRP A 299 -17.16 8.83 -21.38
CA TRP A 299 -16.56 9.15 -22.68
C TRP A 299 -15.89 10.53 -22.66
N LEU A 300 -16.55 11.53 -22.08
CA LEU A 300 -15.99 12.88 -21.93
C LEU A 300 -14.76 12.88 -21.03
N SER A 301 -14.79 12.11 -19.93
CA SER A 301 -13.64 11.95 -19.02
C SER A 301 -12.47 11.26 -19.72
N SER A 302 -12.72 10.20 -20.49
CA SER A 302 -11.68 9.51 -21.27
C SER A 302 -11.09 10.36 -22.39
N ALA A 303 -11.92 11.15 -23.08
CA ALA A 303 -11.47 12.11 -24.08
C ALA A 303 -10.63 13.24 -23.46
N ALA A 304 -11.00 13.72 -22.26
CA ALA A 304 -10.26 14.74 -21.55
C ALA A 304 -8.86 14.25 -21.13
N VAL A 305 -8.74 13.02 -20.61
CA VAL A 305 -7.43 12.45 -20.26
C VAL A 305 -6.57 12.18 -21.50
N ALA A 306 -7.18 11.75 -22.62
CA ALA A 306 -6.46 11.54 -23.88
C ALA A 306 -5.86 12.85 -24.45
N VAL A 307 -6.47 14.00 -24.16
CA VAL A 307 -6.02 15.33 -24.62
C VAL A 307 -5.11 16.01 -23.61
N CYS A 308 -5.37 15.88 -22.31
CA CYS A 308 -4.73 16.65 -21.25
C CYS A 308 -3.71 15.86 -20.41
N GLY A 309 -3.57 14.55 -20.63
CA GLY A 309 -2.72 13.67 -19.80
C GLY A 309 -3.26 13.48 -18.37
N ASN A 310 -2.52 12.74 -17.54
CA ASN A 310 -2.90 12.40 -16.15
C ASN A 310 -2.86 13.60 -15.17
N SER A 311 -2.58 14.83 -15.63
CA SER A 311 -2.50 16.04 -14.80
C SER A 311 -3.84 16.61 -14.32
N VAL A 312 -4.96 15.98 -14.68
CA VAL A 312 -6.33 16.35 -14.26
C VAL A 312 -6.92 15.31 -13.30
N ALA A 313 -6.21 15.04 -12.20
CA ALA A 313 -6.80 14.37 -11.05
C ALA A 313 -7.85 15.30 -10.42
N GLY A 314 -9.14 15.00 -10.62
CA GLY A 314 -10.26 15.75 -10.02
C GLY A 314 -11.33 16.29 -10.98
N PHE A 315 -11.29 15.96 -12.27
CA PHE A 315 -12.36 16.34 -13.21
C PHE A 315 -13.58 15.41 -13.07
N SER A 316 -14.67 15.93 -12.50
CA SER A 316 -16.00 15.32 -12.41
C SER A 316 -16.80 15.45 -13.71
N GLY A 317 -16.15 15.16 -14.86
CA GLY A 317 -16.82 15.00 -16.15
C GLY A 317 -17.82 16.10 -16.54
N PHE A 318 -19.08 15.72 -16.74
CA PHE A 318 -20.18 16.52 -17.28
C PHE A 318 -20.46 17.79 -16.46
N THR A 319 -20.36 17.73 -15.12
CA THR A 319 -20.53 18.92 -14.28
C THR A 319 -19.43 19.93 -14.53
N ASP A 320 -18.19 19.47 -14.71
CA ASP A 320 -17.07 20.36 -15.00
C ASP A 320 -17.09 20.84 -16.45
N LEU A 321 -17.53 20.02 -17.41
CA LEU A 321 -17.74 20.45 -18.80
C LEU A 321 -18.82 21.53 -18.88
N LEU A 322 -19.96 21.35 -18.20
CA LEU A 322 -21.00 22.38 -18.12
C LEU A 322 -20.48 23.65 -17.45
N THR A 323 -19.67 23.52 -16.40
CA THR A 323 -19.05 24.66 -15.73
C THR A 323 -18.11 25.41 -16.67
N VAL A 324 -17.25 24.71 -17.41
CA VAL A 324 -16.36 25.31 -18.41
C VAL A 324 -17.15 25.99 -19.53
N LEU A 325 -18.18 25.33 -20.08
CA LEU A 325 -19.03 25.91 -21.11
C LEU A 325 -19.77 27.15 -20.62
N ALA A 326 -20.26 27.14 -19.38
CA ALA A 326 -20.91 28.29 -18.74
C ALA A 326 -19.92 29.45 -18.55
N ILE A 327 -18.69 29.17 -18.09
CA ILE A 327 -17.63 30.17 -17.95
C ILE A 327 -17.27 30.78 -19.31
N VAL A 328 -17.04 29.95 -20.33
CA VAL A 328 -16.70 30.41 -21.69
C VAL A 328 -17.84 31.25 -22.28
N ALA A 329 -19.10 30.80 -22.14
CA ALA A 329 -20.26 31.56 -22.60
C ALA A 329 -20.41 32.90 -21.87
N PHE A 330 -20.17 32.92 -20.56
CA PHE A 330 -20.19 34.14 -19.75
C PHE A 330 -19.12 35.14 -20.22
N PHE A 331 -17.88 34.70 -20.41
CA PHE A 331 -16.81 35.57 -20.89
C PHE A 331 -17.04 36.02 -22.34
N ALA A 332 -17.51 35.15 -23.23
CA ALA A 332 -17.88 35.53 -24.58
C ALA A 332 -18.98 36.61 -24.60
N PHE A 333 -20.00 36.46 -23.74
CA PHE A 333 -21.05 37.47 -23.56
C PHE A 333 -20.49 38.78 -23.00
N LEU A 334 -19.58 38.72 -22.02
CA LEU A 334 -18.93 39.90 -21.44
C LEU A 334 -18.12 40.64 -22.50
N PHE A 335 -17.28 39.94 -23.27
CA PHE A 335 -16.49 40.52 -24.36
C PHE A 335 -17.37 41.13 -25.44
N TRP A 336 -18.43 40.43 -25.85
CA TRP A 336 -19.41 40.96 -26.80
C TRP A 336 -20.08 42.25 -26.27
N ARG A 337 -20.47 42.27 -24.99
CA ARG A 337 -21.09 43.44 -24.36
C ARG A 337 -20.12 44.63 -24.27
N VAL A 338 -18.88 44.39 -23.86
CA VAL A 338 -17.83 45.41 -23.78
C VAL A 338 -17.51 45.96 -25.17
N GLY A 339 -17.31 45.08 -26.17
CA GLY A 339 -17.09 45.49 -27.56
C GLY A 339 -18.25 46.34 -28.11
N ARG A 340 -19.49 45.98 -27.78
CA ARG A 340 -20.68 46.75 -28.17
C ARG A 340 -20.79 48.10 -27.46
N ALA A 341 -20.35 48.20 -26.21
CA ALA A 341 -20.32 49.47 -25.48
C ALA A 341 -19.24 50.41 -26.05
N ILE A 342 -18.05 49.89 -26.36
CA ILE A 342 -16.97 50.64 -27.03
C ILE A 342 -17.44 51.13 -28.40
N ALA A 343 -18.08 50.28 -29.20
CA ALA A 343 -18.59 50.65 -30.52
C ALA A 343 -19.69 51.74 -30.49
N ARG A 344 -20.44 51.86 -29.39
CA ARG A 344 -21.48 52.89 -29.21
C ARG A 344 -20.98 54.18 -28.56
N GLY A 345 -19.83 54.15 -27.89
CA GLY A 345 -19.17 55.33 -27.34
C GLY A 345 -18.22 56.02 -28.33
N ALA A 346 -18.03 55.45 -29.52
CA ALA A 346 -17.15 55.94 -30.58
C ALA A 346 -17.90 56.70 -31.71
N THR A 347 -19.17 57.08 -31.47
CA THR A 347 -20.00 57.93 -32.35
C THR A 347 -20.31 59.24 -31.66
#